data_AF-A0A550HJF5-F1
#
_entry.id   AF-A0A550HJF5-F1
#
_cell.length_a   1.000
_cell.length_b   1.000
_cell.length_c   1.000
_cell.angle_alpha   90.00
_cell.angle_beta   90.00
_cell.angle_gamma   90.00
#
_symmetry.space_group_name_H-M   'P 1'
#
loop_
_entity.id
_entity.type
_entity.pdbx_description
1 polymer ?
#
loop_
_entity_poly.entity_id
_entity_poly.type
_entity_poly.pdbx_seq_one_letter_code
_entity_poly.pdbx_strand_id
1 'polypeptide(L)'
;MSKEEFEKAIKSAEKQSSYYRAEQVALRAALEELERMRDGREVDENLYDELHQRYSQRLSETNEKAEQYRRITQSIKHLMRYDKELNLLSDSQQELIERLDKTRSQLDQERNKVEEMAEKFGISIPTSSGLDERKRISTPSKKEATEAESEIESLRQEILSELEKTRRQTKK
;
A
#
# COMPACT_ATOMS: atom_id res chain seq x y z
N MET A 1 12.13 1.93 2.97
CA MET A 1 12.33 2.32 1.56
C MET A 1 12.09 3.80 1.44
N SER A 2 12.95 4.52 0.72
CA SER A 2 12.80 5.96 0.48
C SER A 2 11.82 6.21 -0.67
N LYS A 3 11.21 7.41 -0.71
CA LYS A 3 10.34 7.85 -1.82
C LYS A 3 11.02 7.72 -3.19
N GLU A 4 12.33 7.97 -3.24
CA GLU A 4 13.12 7.82 -4.47
C GLU A 4 13.25 6.37 -4.92
N GLU A 5 13.34 5.41 -3.99
CA GLU A 5 13.36 3.98 -4.32
C GLU A 5 12.03 3.53 -4.94
N PHE A 6 10.91 4.04 -4.42
CA PHE A 6 9.58 3.79 -4.99
C PHE A 6 9.43 4.37 -6.40
N GLU A 7 9.86 5.61 -6.62
CA GLU A 7 9.79 6.22 -7.95
C GLU A 7 10.66 5.50 -8.97
N LYS A 8 11.85 5.03 -8.55
CA LYS A 8 12.72 4.19 -9.39
C LYS A 8 12.05 2.85 -9.71
N ALA A 9 11.44 2.21 -8.72
CA ALA A 9 10.74 0.93 -8.92
C ALA A 9 9.55 1.08 -9.88
N ILE A 10 8.75 2.15 -9.75
CA ILE A 10 7.61 2.39 -10.64
C ILE A 10 8.07 2.65 -12.08
N LYS A 11 9.09 3.49 -12.29
CA LYS A 11 9.62 3.78 -13.63
C LYS A 11 10.21 2.52 -14.27
N SER A 12 10.88 1.68 -13.47
CA SER A 12 11.41 0.40 -13.93
C SER A 12 10.29 -0.56 -14.34
N ALA A 13 9.24 -0.71 -13.52
CA ALA A 13 8.09 -1.55 -13.81
C ALA A 13 7.31 -1.06 -15.05
N GLU A 14 7.12 0.25 -15.20
CA GLU A 14 6.47 0.86 -16.37
C GLU A 14 7.30 0.64 -17.65
N LYS A 15 8.63 0.75 -17.57
CA LYS A 15 9.53 0.45 -18.69
C LYS A 15 9.43 -1.02 -19.11
N GLN A 16 9.42 -1.95 -18.15
CA GLN A 16 9.25 -3.37 -18.43
C GLN A 16 7.87 -3.69 -19.02
N SER A 17 6.81 -3.10 -18.47
CA SER A 17 5.45 -3.24 -19.02
C SER A 17 5.37 -2.79 -20.48
N SER A 18 5.99 -1.65 -20.81
CA SER A 18 6.06 -1.14 -22.19
C SER A 18 6.84 -2.08 -23.12
N TYR A 19 7.99 -2.59 -22.65
CA TYR A 19 8.79 -3.56 -23.39
C TYR A 19 8.00 -4.82 -23.73
N TYR A 20 7.36 -5.46 -22.74
CA TYR A 20 6.58 -6.68 -22.99
C TYR A 20 5.37 -6.41 -23.87
N ARG A 21 4.75 -5.23 -23.80
CA ARG A 21 3.66 -4.85 -24.71
C ARG A 21 4.14 -4.74 -26.16
N ALA A 22 5.31 -4.18 -26.40
CA ALA A 22 5.90 -4.15 -27.75
C ALA A 22 6.24 -5.56 -28.23
N GLU A 23 6.79 -6.41 -27.36
CA GLU A 23 7.10 -7.80 -27.67
C GLU A 23 5.83 -8.61 -28.03
N GLN A 24 4.70 -8.40 -27.34
CA GLN A 24 3.42 -9.03 -27.68
C GLN A 24 2.98 -8.69 -29.10
N VAL A 25 3.08 -7.41 -29.49
CA VAL A 25 2.71 -6.97 -30.84
C VAL A 25 3.62 -7.62 -31.88
N ALA A 26 4.92 -7.66 -31.63
CA ALA A 26 5.89 -8.29 -32.52
C ALA A 26 5.64 -9.80 -32.66
N LEU A 27 5.36 -10.51 -31.56
CA LEU A 27 5.08 -11.95 -31.59
C LEU A 27 3.76 -12.29 -32.29
N ARG A 28 2.72 -11.46 -32.13
CA ARG A 28 1.47 -11.62 -32.89
C ARG A 28 1.70 -11.43 -34.38
N ALA A 29 2.42 -10.38 -34.77
CA ALA A 29 2.78 -10.16 -36.17
C ALA A 29 3.63 -11.31 -36.74
N ALA A 30 4.56 -11.87 -35.94
CA ALA A 30 5.36 -13.02 -36.35
C ALA A 30 4.52 -14.29 -36.53
N LEU A 31 3.50 -14.52 -35.68
CA LEU A 31 2.56 -15.64 -35.83
C LEU A 31 1.67 -15.46 -37.07
N GLU A 32 1.15 -14.27 -37.31
CA GLU A 32 0.37 -13.95 -38.52
C GLU A 32 1.20 -14.14 -39.80
N GLU A 33 2.46 -13.71 -39.79
CA GLU A 33 3.36 -13.91 -40.93
C GLU A 33 3.71 -15.40 -41.13
N LEU A 34 3.89 -16.14 -40.03
CA LEU A 34 4.11 -17.59 -40.09
C LEU A 34 2.91 -18.34 -40.70
N GLU A 35 1.68 -17.92 -40.36
CA GLU A 35 0.45 -18.42 -41.02
C GLU A 35 0.44 -18.12 -42.51
N ARG A 36 0.80 -16.90 -42.92
CA ARG A 36 0.90 -16.54 -44.35
C ARG A 36 1.93 -17.38 -45.10
N MET A 37 3.10 -17.61 -44.52
CA MET A 37 4.14 -18.44 -45.13
C MET A 37 3.69 -19.90 -45.28
N ARG A 38 2.92 -20.45 -44.31
CA ARG A 38 2.30 -21.77 -44.44
C ARG A 38 1.30 -21.81 -45.58
N ASP A 39 0.39 -20.84 -45.63
CA ASP A 39 -0.65 -20.76 -46.65
C ASP A 39 -0.04 -20.57 -48.07
N GLY A 40 1.09 -19.87 -48.15
CA GLY A 40 1.93 -19.73 -49.35
C GLY A 40 2.79 -20.96 -49.69
N ARG A 41 2.78 -22.00 -48.85
CA ARG A 41 3.64 -23.20 -48.94
C ARG A 41 5.14 -22.88 -48.98
N GLU A 42 5.53 -21.77 -48.35
CA GLU A 42 6.93 -21.32 -48.26
C GLU A 42 7.68 -22.03 -47.11
N VAL A 43 6.93 -22.62 -46.17
CA VAL A 43 7.45 -23.31 -44.98
C VAL A 43 6.84 -24.72 -44.91
N ASP A 44 7.67 -25.71 -44.56
CA ASP A 44 7.24 -27.09 -44.32
C ASP A 44 6.30 -27.18 -43.11
N GLU A 45 5.33 -28.09 -43.15
CA GLU A 45 4.26 -28.21 -42.15
C GLU A 45 4.84 -28.56 -40.76
N ASN A 46 5.85 -29.43 -40.71
CA ASN A 46 6.54 -29.76 -39.46
C ASN A 46 7.28 -28.55 -38.86
N LEU A 47 7.91 -27.73 -39.72
CA LEU A 47 8.65 -26.53 -39.29
C LEU A 47 7.67 -25.42 -38.86
N TYR A 48 6.54 -25.31 -39.55
CA TYR A 48 5.44 -24.42 -39.16
C TYR A 48 4.94 -24.77 -37.76
N ASP A 49 4.61 -26.03 -37.49
CA ASP A 49 4.06 -26.46 -36.20
C ASP A 49 5.04 -26.17 -35.05
N GLU A 50 6.33 -26.45 -35.25
CA GLU A 50 7.36 -26.19 -34.25
C GLU A 50 7.49 -24.68 -33.95
N LEU A 51 7.58 -23.85 -35.00
CA LEU A 51 7.70 -22.40 -34.85
C LEU A 51 6.42 -21.78 -34.27
N HIS A 52 5.25 -22.27 -34.69
CA HIS A 52 3.96 -21.79 -34.23
C HIS A 52 3.78 -22.11 -32.74
N GLN A 53 4.11 -23.34 -32.31
CA GLN A 53 4.08 -23.72 -30.91
C GLN A 53 5.04 -22.85 -30.08
N ARG A 54 6.27 -22.66 -30.56
CA ARG A 54 7.28 -21.86 -29.85
C ARG A 54 6.88 -20.40 -29.71
N TYR A 55 6.39 -19.76 -30.78
CA TYR A 55 5.97 -18.37 -30.74
C TYR A 55 4.68 -18.18 -29.93
N SER A 56 3.75 -19.13 -29.99
CA SER A 56 2.53 -19.11 -29.19
C SER A 56 2.81 -19.28 -27.70
N GLN A 57 3.73 -20.19 -27.33
CA GLN A 57 4.18 -20.34 -25.95
C GLN A 57 4.84 -19.04 -25.46
N ARG A 58 5.78 -18.49 -26.23
CA ARG A 58 6.45 -17.23 -25.88
C ARG A 58 5.46 -16.07 -25.75
N LEU A 59 4.47 -15.97 -26.64
CA LEU A 59 3.43 -14.96 -26.56
C LEU A 59 2.61 -15.10 -25.26
N SER A 60 2.30 -16.32 -24.84
CA SER A 60 1.60 -16.57 -23.57
C SER A 60 2.43 -16.11 -22.37
N GLU A 61 3.71 -16.47 -22.32
CA GLU A 61 4.64 -16.04 -21.26
C GLU A 61 4.80 -14.50 -21.23
N THR A 62 4.93 -13.86 -22.39
CA THR A 62 4.99 -12.40 -22.52
C THR A 62 3.68 -11.73 -22.09
N ASN A 63 2.52 -12.34 -22.38
CA ASN A 63 1.23 -11.87 -21.89
C ASN A 63 1.15 -11.90 -20.35
N GLU A 64 1.59 -13.01 -19.75
CA GLU A 64 1.62 -13.15 -18.30
C GLU A 64 2.54 -12.12 -17.65
N LYS A 65 3.77 -11.96 -18.15
CA LYS A 65 4.73 -10.98 -17.64
C LYS A 65 4.21 -9.55 -17.75
N ALA A 66 3.62 -9.17 -18.88
CA ALA A 66 3.04 -7.84 -19.04
C ALA A 66 1.94 -7.56 -18.02
N GLU A 67 1.06 -8.53 -17.77
CA GLU A 67 0.00 -8.42 -16.77
C GLU A 67 0.57 -8.35 -15.35
N GLN A 68 1.61 -9.13 -15.03
CA GLN A 68 2.32 -9.03 -13.75
C GLN A 68 2.89 -7.63 -13.52
N TYR A 69 3.60 -7.05 -14.50
CA TYR A 69 4.11 -5.69 -14.40
C TYR A 69 3.00 -4.63 -14.30
N ARG A 70 1.86 -4.85 -14.95
CA ARG A 70 0.68 -3.99 -14.81
C ARG A 70 0.16 -4.00 -13.38
N ARG A 71 -0.01 -5.19 -12.78
CA ARG A 71 -0.44 -5.35 -11.38
C ARG A 71 0.55 -4.72 -10.41
N ILE A 72 1.85 -4.98 -10.57
CA ILE A 72 2.91 -4.35 -9.76
C ILE A 72 2.80 -2.83 -9.82
N THR A 73 2.67 -2.27 -11.02
CA THR A 73 2.54 -0.81 -11.19
C THR A 73 1.30 -0.26 -10.48
N GLN A 74 0.17 -0.97 -10.54
CA GLN A 74 -1.05 -0.58 -9.82
C GLN A 74 -0.86 -0.64 -8.30
N SER A 75 -0.30 -1.74 -7.78
CA SER A 75 -0.01 -1.90 -6.35
C SER A 75 0.90 -0.79 -5.83
N ILE A 76 1.95 -0.43 -6.56
CA ILE A 76 2.83 0.68 -6.17
C ILE A 76 2.06 2.01 -6.15
N LYS A 77 1.21 2.27 -7.15
CA LYS A 77 0.37 3.49 -7.19
C LYS A 77 -0.60 3.55 -6.00
N HIS A 78 -1.15 2.41 -5.56
CA HIS A 78 -2.00 2.34 -4.37
C HIS A 78 -1.20 2.63 -3.09
N LEU A 79 -0.02 2.02 -2.92
CA LEU A 79 0.84 2.28 -1.76
C LEU A 79 1.22 3.75 -1.64
N MET A 80 1.53 4.42 -2.75
CA MET A 80 1.82 5.86 -2.76
C MET A 80 0.62 6.73 -2.33
N ARG A 81 -0.61 6.31 -2.65
CA ARG A 81 -1.81 7.01 -2.18
C ARG A 81 -2.00 6.83 -0.67
N TYR A 82 -1.83 5.61 -0.17
CA TYR A 82 -1.90 5.34 1.26
C TYR A 82 -0.85 6.11 2.05
N ASP A 83 0.39 6.18 1.55
CA ASP A 83 1.44 6.99 2.18
C ASP A 83 1.05 8.47 2.28
N LYS A 84 0.42 9.02 1.23
CA LYS A 84 -0.10 10.39 1.26
C LYS A 84 -1.22 10.57 2.29
N GLU A 85 -2.15 9.63 2.37
CA GLU A 85 -3.25 9.65 3.34
C GLU A 85 -2.75 9.55 4.78
N LEU A 86 -1.74 8.71 5.04
CA LEU A 86 -1.09 8.60 6.35
C LEU A 86 -0.43 9.92 6.77
N ASN A 87 0.26 10.59 5.84
CA ASN A 87 0.86 11.90 6.12
C ASN A 87 -0.21 12.95 6.45
N LEU A 88 -1.32 13.01 5.69
CA LEU A 88 -2.43 13.92 5.98
C LEU A 88 -3.08 13.63 7.34
N LEU A 89 -3.24 12.35 7.70
CA LEU A 89 -3.76 11.96 8.99
C LEU A 89 -2.81 12.36 10.12
N SER A 90 -1.51 12.15 9.94
CA SER A 90 -0.47 12.58 10.89
C SER A 90 -0.51 14.09 11.12
N ASP A 91 -0.59 14.89 10.05
CA ASP A 91 -0.69 16.34 10.14
C ASP A 91 -1.96 16.76 10.91
N SER A 92 -3.09 16.13 10.62
CA SER A 92 -4.36 16.40 11.31
C SER A 92 -4.31 16.03 12.80
N GLN A 93 -3.66 14.91 13.15
CA GLN A 93 -3.48 14.50 14.54
C GLN A 93 -2.56 15.48 15.29
N GLN A 94 -1.48 15.95 14.64
CA GLN A 94 -0.58 16.94 15.22
C GLN A 94 -1.32 18.25 15.50
N GLU A 95 -2.14 18.73 14.56
CA GLU A 95 -2.96 19.93 14.76
C GLU A 95 -3.94 19.75 15.94
N LEU A 96 -4.53 18.56 16.08
CA LEU A 96 -5.47 18.27 17.17
C LEU A 96 -4.76 18.24 18.53
N ILE A 97 -3.54 17.69 18.59
CA ILE A 97 -2.69 17.72 19.79
C ILE A 97 -2.38 19.17 20.18
N GLU A 98 -1.97 20.01 19.23
CA GLU A 98 -1.67 21.42 19.50
C GLU A 98 -2.90 22.20 20.01
N ARG A 99 -4.09 21.89 19.50
CA ARG A 99 -5.36 22.46 20.00
C ARG A 99 -5.64 21.99 21.43
N LEU A 100 -5.45 20.72 21.73
CA LEU A 100 -5.62 20.17 23.09
C LEU A 100 -4.66 20.83 24.08
N ASP A 101 -3.40 21.02 23.71
CA ASP A 101 -2.41 21.68 24.57
C ASP A 101 -2.77 23.15 24.85
N LYS A 102 -3.30 23.86 23.85
CA LYS A 102 -3.85 25.22 24.03
C LYS A 102 -5.04 25.23 24.98
N THR A 103 -6.02 24.34 24.77
CA THR A 103 -7.20 24.25 25.64
C THR A 103 -6.82 23.88 27.07
N ARG A 104 -5.87 22.94 27.25
CA ARG A 104 -5.36 22.59 28.58
C ARG A 104 -4.71 23.78 29.27
N SER A 105 -3.87 24.54 28.55
CA SER A 105 -3.23 25.73 29.08
C SER A 105 -4.24 26.80 29.51
N GLN A 106 -5.32 26.99 28.74
CA GLN A 106 -6.41 27.90 29.10
C GLN A 106 -7.16 27.42 30.35
N LEU A 107 -7.41 26.11 30.44
CA LEU A 107 -8.12 25.52 31.58
C LEU A 107 -7.30 25.61 32.87
N ASP A 108 -5.98 25.44 32.78
CA ASP A 108 -5.05 25.65 33.90
C ASP A 108 -5.03 27.13 34.34
N GLN A 109 -5.09 28.09 33.39
CA GLN A 109 -5.21 29.52 33.73
C GLN A 109 -6.52 29.85 34.43
N GLU A 110 -7.65 29.34 33.93
CA GLU A 110 -8.96 29.57 34.56
C GLU A 110 -9.04 28.91 35.94
N ARG A 111 -8.46 27.72 36.11
CA ARG A 111 -8.32 27.08 37.43
C ARG A 111 -7.55 27.97 38.40
N ASN A 112 -6.40 28.49 38.00
CA ASN A 112 -5.61 29.38 38.85
C ASN A 112 -6.40 30.65 39.23
N LYS A 113 -7.14 31.25 38.30
CA LYS A 113 -8.01 32.42 38.60
C LYS A 113 -9.10 32.08 39.61
N VAL A 114 -9.75 30.91 39.47
CA VAL A 114 -10.78 30.46 40.40
C VAL A 114 -10.20 30.21 41.79
N GLU A 115 -9.02 29.58 41.88
CA GLU A 115 -8.29 29.37 43.12
C GLU A 115 -7.94 30.71 43.80
N GLU A 116 -7.37 31.67 43.06
CA GLU A 116 -7.07 33.01 43.57
C GLU A 116 -8.33 33.77 44.06
N MET A 117 -9.45 33.64 43.35
CA MET A 117 -10.71 34.26 43.79
C MET A 117 -11.24 33.61 45.05
N ALA A 118 -11.25 32.28 45.13
CA ALA A 118 -11.73 31.58 46.31
C ALA A 118 -10.90 31.91 47.56
N GLU A 119 -9.58 32.03 47.42
CA GLU A 119 -8.70 32.51 48.48
C GLU A 119 -9.08 33.93 48.94
N LYS A 120 -9.30 34.87 48.00
CA LYS A 120 -9.73 36.25 48.31
C LYS A 120 -11.06 36.32 49.06
N PHE A 121 -11.99 35.42 48.77
CA PHE A 121 -13.31 35.38 49.40
C PHE A 121 -13.37 34.46 50.64
N GLY A 122 -12.26 33.85 51.05
CA GLY A 122 -12.21 32.91 52.18
C GLY A 122 -13.03 31.63 51.95
N ILE A 123 -13.29 31.29 50.68
CA ILE A 123 -14.06 30.12 50.28
C ILE A 123 -13.07 28.97 50.10
N SER A 124 -13.22 27.87 50.85
CA SER A 124 -12.42 26.66 50.58
C SER A 124 -13.00 25.97 49.34
N ILE A 125 -12.26 25.95 48.23
CA ILE A 125 -12.60 25.06 47.13
C ILE A 125 -12.27 23.64 47.60
N PRO A 126 -13.24 22.71 47.62
CA PRO A 126 -12.90 21.31 47.82
C PRO A 126 -11.95 20.92 46.69
N THR A 127 -10.77 20.42 47.02
CA THR A 127 -9.88 19.74 46.09
C THR A 127 -10.57 18.45 45.66
N SER A 128 -11.56 18.57 44.77
CA SER A 128 -12.22 17.41 44.20
C SER A 128 -11.24 16.75 43.24
N SER A 129 -10.39 15.89 43.78
CA SER A 129 -9.78 14.76 43.09
C SER A 129 -10.81 13.68 42.73
N GLY A 130 -12.11 14.00 42.79
CA GLY A 130 -13.22 13.10 42.46
C GLY A 130 -13.67 13.11 41.00
N LEU A 131 -13.08 13.94 40.13
CA LEU A 131 -13.24 13.80 38.68
C LEU A 131 -12.02 13.07 38.11
N ASP A 132 -11.96 11.79 38.46
CA ASP A 132 -11.24 10.78 37.70
C ASP A 132 -12.01 10.48 36.38
N GLU A 133 -12.37 11.53 35.64
CA GLU A 133 -12.91 11.47 34.27
C GLU A 133 -11.82 11.11 33.24
N ARG A 134 -10.67 10.60 33.72
CA ARG A 134 -9.79 9.72 32.92
C ARG A 134 -10.49 8.41 32.50
N LYS A 135 -11.71 8.14 32.98
CA LYS A 135 -12.62 7.17 32.34
C LYS A 135 -13.61 7.89 31.41
N ARG A 136 -13.29 7.95 30.11
CA ARG A 136 -14.21 7.82 28.95
C ARG A 136 -13.70 8.38 27.62
N ILE A 137 -12.39 8.58 27.45
CA ILE A 137 -11.82 8.21 26.14
C ILE A 137 -11.39 6.76 26.35
N SER A 138 -12.24 5.83 25.93
CA SER A 138 -11.89 4.41 25.87
C SER A 138 -10.71 4.31 24.91
N THR A 139 -9.50 4.34 25.46
CA THR A 139 -8.36 3.73 24.78
C THR A 139 -8.80 2.32 24.44
N PRO A 140 -8.57 1.84 23.20
CA PRO A 140 -8.95 0.50 22.82
C PRO A 140 -8.41 -0.44 23.90
N SER A 141 -9.27 -1.35 24.37
CA SER A 141 -8.89 -2.20 25.48
C SER A 141 -7.60 -2.92 25.13
N LYS A 142 -6.74 -3.25 26.10
CA LYS A 142 -5.51 -4.01 25.81
C LYS A 142 -5.79 -5.27 24.97
N LYS A 143 -6.98 -5.86 25.10
CA LYS A 143 -7.47 -6.96 24.25
C LYS A 143 -7.70 -6.54 22.80
N GLU A 144 -8.40 -5.43 22.56
CA GLU A 144 -8.67 -4.90 21.22
C GLU A 144 -7.37 -4.48 20.51
N ALA A 145 -6.43 -3.90 21.24
CA ALA A 145 -5.10 -3.57 20.69
C ALA A 145 -4.31 -4.85 20.34
N THR A 146 -4.33 -5.87 21.21
CA THR A 146 -3.65 -7.15 20.91
C THR A 146 -4.33 -7.96 19.82
N GLU A 147 -5.66 -7.88 19.69
CA GLU A 147 -6.40 -8.53 18.59
C GLU A 147 -6.08 -7.86 17.26
N ALA A 148 -6.03 -6.53 17.21
CA ALA A 148 -5.60 -5.79 16.04
C ALA A 148 -4.14 -6.07 15.68
N GLU A 149 -3.23 -6.13 16.66
CA GLU A 149 -1.83 -6.54 16.43
C GLU A 149 -1.72 -7.98 15.92
N SER A 150 -2.54 -8.89 16.45
CA SER A 150 -2.61 -10.29 15.99
C SER A 150 -3.17 -10.41 14.57
N GLU A 151 -4.18 -9.61 14.20
CA GLU A 151 -4.71 -9.57 12.83
C GLU A 151 -3.68 -9.00 11.86
N ILE A 152 -2.97 -7.94 12.24
CA ILE A 152 -1.89 -7.35 11.44
C ILE A 152 -0.76 -8.36 11.23
N GLU A 153 -0.39 -9.10 12.26
CA GLU A 153 0.67 -10.12 12.16
C GLU A 153 0.21 -11.33 11.33
N SER A 154 -1.07 -11.73 11.42
CA SER A 154 -1.66 -12.75 10.55
C SER A 154 -1.62 -12.34 9.08
N LEU A 155 -2.04 -11.11 8.77
CA LEU A 155 -2.00 -10.56 7.42
C LEU A 155 -0.55 -10.45 6.89
N ARG A 156 0.41 -10.10 7.75
CA ARG A 156 1.83 -10.11 7.38
C ARG A 156 2.32 -11.49 6.98
N GLN A 157 2.00 -12.52 7.75
CA GLN A 157 2.38 -13.89 7.45
C GLN A 157 1.73 -14.39 6.16
N GLU A 158 0.46 -14.04 5.94
CA GLU A 158 -0.26 -14.38 4.71
C GLU A 158 0.40 -13.75 3.47
N ILE A 159 0.69 -12.45 3.53
CA ILE A 159 1.38 -11.71 2.46
C ILE A 159 2.77 -12.30 2.19
N LEU A 160 3.54 -12.62 3.23
CA LEU A 160 4.86 -13.25 3.07
C LEU A 160 4.76 -14.63 2.40
N SER A 161 3.75 -15.41 2.76
CA SER A 161 3.50 -16.73 2.15
C SER A 161 3.12 -16.61 0.66
N GLU A 162 2.32 -15.60 0.30
CA GLU A 162 1.95 -15.34 -1.10
C GLU A 162 3.14 -14.83 -1.92
N LEU A 163 3.96 -13.96 -1.35
CA LEU A 163 5.21 -13.51 -1.97
C LEU A 163 6.16 -14.68 -2.20
N GLU A 164 6.25 -15.62 -1.27
CA GLU A 164 7.10 -16.81 -1.42
C GLU A 164 6.55 -17.81 -2.46
N LYS A 165 5.23 -18.02 -2.50
CA LYS A 165 4.57 -18.81 -3.56
C LYS A 165 4.85 -18.21 -4.93
N THR A 166 4.71 -16.89 -5.07
CA THR A 166 4.98 -16.16 -6.31
C THR A 166 6.46 -16.27 -6.70
N ARG A 167 7.37 -16.21 -5.73
CA ARG A 167 8.82 -16.40 -5.95
C ARG A 167 9.16 -17.81 -6.42
N ARG A 168 8.46 -18.84 -5.94
CA ARG A 168 8.67 -20.24 -6.37
C ARG A 168 8.11 -20.50 -7.76
N GLN A 169 7.00 -19.86 -8.11
CA GLN A 169 6.41 -19.95 -9.45
C GLN A 169 7.22 -19.22 -10.52
N THR A 170 7.88 -18.11 -10.17
CA THR A 170 8.72 -17.32 -11.09
C THR A 170 10.17 -17.82 -11.23
N LYS A 171 10.54 -18.90 -10.53
CA LYS A 171 11.86 -19.55 -10.60
C LYS A 171 11.91 -20.85 -11.41
N LYS A 172 10.78 -21.29 -11.98
CA LYS A 172 10.73 -22.31 -13.04
C LYS A 172 10.74 -21.61 -14.39
#